data_AF-A0A707YW83-F1
#
_entry.id   AF-A0A707YW83-F1
#
_cell.length_a   1.000
_cell.length_b   1.000
_cell.length_c   1.000
_cell.angle_alpha   90.00
_cell.angle_beta   90.00
_cell.angle_gamma   90.00
#
_symmetry.space_group_name_H-M   'P 1'
#
loop_
_entity.id
_entity.type
_entity.pdbx_description
1 polymer ?
#
loop_
_entity_poly.entity_id
_entity_poly.type
_entity_poly.pdbx_seq_one_letter_code
_entity_poly.pdbx_strand_id
1 'polypeptide(L)'
;PVELLRRYQVPVAVASDFNPGTSPFCSLHLAMNMACVQFGLTPEEAWAGVTRHAARALGRQATHGQIRAGYRADFVVWDAEQPVEIVYEPGRNPLYQRVYRGQIS
;
A
#
# COMPACT_ATOMS: atom_id res chain seq x y z
N PRO A 1 -1.24 -18.66 -3.83
CA PRO A 1 -1.81 -19.44 -2.70
C PRO A 1 -2.28 -18.51 -1.56
N VAL A 2 -3.15 -17.53 -1.88
CA VAL A 2 -3.54 -16.47 -0.93
C VAL A 2 -4.25 -17.04 0.30
N GLU A 3 -5.16 -18.00 0.12
CA GLU A 3 -5.86 -18.66 1.23
C GLU A 3 -4.93 -19.35 2.23
N LEU A 4 -3.85 -19.97 1.74
CA LEU A 4 -2.86 -20.58 2.63
C LEU A 4 -2.09 -19.52 3.42
N LEU A 5 -1.72 -18.40 2.77
CA LEU A 5 -1.05 -17.28 3.45
C LEU A 5 -1.95 -16.71 4.56
N ARG A 6 -3.25 -16.52 4.28
CA ARG A 6 -4.24 -16.12 5.29
C ARG A 6 -4.36 -17.13 6.42
N ARG A 7 -4.55 -18.41 6.10
CA ARG A 7 -4.69 -19.50 7.08
C ARG A 7 -3.51 -19.57 8.05
N TYR A 8 -2.29 -19.36 7.54
CA TYR A 8 -1.08 -19.37 8.35
C TYR A 8 -0.64 -17.99 8.82
N GLN A 9 -1.49 -16.96 8.65
CA GLN A 9 -1.25 -15.58 9.10
C GLN A 9 0.08 -15.01 8.61
N VAL A 10 0.50 -15.38 7.39
CA VAL A 10 1.71 -14.87 6.76
C VAL A 10 1.44 -13.44 6.28
N PRO A 11 2.20 -12.43 6.73
CA PRO A 11 2.05 -11.06 6.25
C PRO A 11 2.31 -10.99 4.74
N VAL A 12 1.38 -10.39 3.99
CA VAL A 12 1.49 -10.22 2.55
C VAL A 12 1.79 -8.75 2.24
N ALA A 13 2.88 -8.48 1.54
CA ALA A 13 3.18 -7.16 1.00
C ALA A 13 2.74 -7.08 -0.47
N VAL A 14 2.39 -5.88 -0.93
CA VAL A 14 2.03 -5.59 -2.33
C VAL A 14 3.02 -4.54 -2.86
N ALA A 15 3.54 -4.74 -4.07
CA ALA A 15 4.48 -3.85 -4.73
C ALA A 15 4.19 -3.81 -6.24
N SER A 16 4.63 -2.75 -6.92
CA SER A 16 4.46 -2.63 -8.37
C SER A 16 5.34 -3.56 -9.18
N ASP A 17 6.43 -4.06 -8.58
CA ASP A 17 7.50 -4.76 -9.29
C ASP A 17 8.02 -3.95 -10.50
N PHE A 18 8.01 -2.60 -10.43
CA PHE A 18 8.23 -1.75 -11.60
C PHE A 18 9.56 -2.06 -12.30
N ASN A 19 9.46 -2.60 -13.51
CA ASN A 19 10.61 -3.02 -14.32
C ASN A 19 10.24 -3.05 -15.82
N PRO A 20 11.20 -2.89 -16.74
CA PRO A 20 10.90 -2.77 -18.17
C PRO A 20 10.44 -4.07 -18.84
N GLY A 21 10.65 -5.24 -18.22
CA GLY A 21 10.40 -6.55 -18.84
C GLY A 21 9.00 -7.09 -18.56
N THR A 22 8.65 -7.24 -17.29
CA THR A 22 7.44 -7.97 -16.86
C THR A 22 6.39 -7.10 -16.19
N SER A 23 6.77 -5.96 -15.62
CA SER A 23 5.85 -5.03 -14.98
C SER A 23 6.18 -3.56 -15.34
N PRO A 24 5.93 -3.14 -16.59
CA PRO A 24 6.21 -1.78 -17.06
C PRO A 24 5.18 -0.74 -16.55
N PHE A 25 4.61 -0.96 -15.36
CA PHE A 25 3.57 -0.11 -14.77
C PHE A 25 4.10 0.64 -13.54
N CYS A 26 4.32 1.95 -13.70
CA CYS A 26 4.77 2.84 -12.62
C CYS A 26 3.58 3.33 -11.76
N SER A 27 2.78 2.42 -11.22
CA SER A 27 1.62 2.77 -10.38
C SER A 27 1.42 1.76 -9.25
N LEU A 28 1.55 2.23 -8.00
CA LEU A 28 1.28 1.42 -6.82
C LEU A 28 -0.23 1.19 -6.64
N HIS A 29 -1.08 2.16 -6.99
CA HIS A 29 -2.54 2.00 -6.94
C HIS A 29 -3.01 0.90 -7.90
N LEU A 30 -2.42 0.82 -9.09
CA LEU A 30 -2.71 -0.27 -10.03
C LEU A 30 -2.33 -1.63 -9.43
N ALA A 31 -1.17 -1.74 -8.79
CA ALA A 31 -0.74 -2.97 -8.14
C ALA A 31 -1.68 -3.38 -6.99
N MET A 32 -2.17 -2.42 -6.19
CA MET A 32 -3.18 -2.66 -5.15
C MET A 32 -4.50 -3.16 -5.76
N ASN A 33 -4.98 -2.52 -6.82
CA ASN A 33 -6.18 -2.94 -7.53
C ASN A 33 -6.04 -4.37 -8.07
N MET A 34 -4.94 -4.67 -8.75
CA MET A 34 -4.65 -6.02 -9.28
C MET A 34 -4.55 -7.06 -8.16
N ALA A 35 -3.97 -6.72 -7.01
CA ALA A 35 -3.94 -7.63 -5.87
C ALA A 35 -5.35 -7.98 -5.37
N CYS A 36 -6.27 -7.01 -5.34
CA CYS A 36 -7.67 -7.27 -5.03
C CYS A 36 -8.38 -8.08 -6.13
N VAL A 37 -8.30 -7.64 -7.38
CA VAL A 37 -9.08 -8.19 -8.49
C VAL A 37 -8.56 -9.56 -8.94
N GLN A 38 -7.23 -9.72 -9.04
CA GLN A 38 -6.61 -10.94 -9.59
C GLN A 38 -6.28 -11.97 -8.51
N PHE A 39 -5.89 -11.53 -7.31
CA PHE A 39 -5.48 -12.43 -6.23
C PHE A 39 -6.52 -12.53 -5.11
N GLY A 40 -7.62 -11.78 -5.19
CA GLY A 40 -8.71 -11.84 -4.23
C GLY A 40 -8.34 -11.26 -2.87
N LEU A 41 -7.35 -10.36 -2.79
CA LEU A 41 -7.08 -9.61 -1.56
C LEU A 41 -8.26 -8.70 -1.22
N THR A 42 -8.51 -8.48 0.07
CA THR A 42 -9.42 -7.42 0.50
C THR A 42 -8.72 -6.05 0.35
N PRO A 43 -9.47 -4.95 0.21
CA PRO A 43 -8.86 -3.63 0.23
C PRO A 43 -8.05 -3.34 1.49
N GLU A 44 -8.48 -3.86 2.65
CA GLU A 44 -7.73 -3.75 3.91
C GLU A 44 -6.37 -4.46 3.83
N GLU A 45 -6.32 -5.67 3.26
CA GLU A 45 -5.07 -6.40 3.05
C GLU A 45 -4.16 -5.69 2.06
N ALA A 46 -4.71 -5.10 0.98
CA ALA A 46 -3.92 -4.30 0.04
C ALA A 46 -3.31 -3.08 0.73
N TRP A 47 -4.08 -2.35 1.55
CA TRP A 47 -3.58 -1.23 2.35
C TRP A 47 -2.50 -1.64 3.35
N ALA A 48 -2.71 -2.72 4.09
CA ALA A 48 -1.68 -3.28 4.97
C ALA A 48 -0.44 -3.70 4.18
N GLY A 49 -0.65 -4.24 2.97
CA GLY A 49 0.35 -4.71 2.03
C GLY A 49 1.33 -3.63 1.58
N VAL A 50 0.82 -2.40 1.34
CA VAL A 50 1.64 -1.26 0.91
C VAL A 50 2.12 -0.35 2.05
N THR A 51 1.69 -0.63 3.29
CA THR A 51 2.09 0.15 4.47
C THR A 51 2.86 -0.71 5.46
N ARG A 52 2.17 -1.33 6.44
CA ARG A 52 2.77 -2.09 7.54
C ARG A 52 3.58 -3.30 7.07
N HIS A 53 3.08 -4.05 6.09
CA HIS A 53 3.74 -5.26 5.59
C HIS A 53 4.90 -4.91 4.65
N ALA A 54 4.77 -3.90 3.80
CA ALA A 54 5.89 -3.37 3.02
C ALA A 54 7.02 -2.83 3.92
N ALA A 55 6.69 -2.06 4.97
CA ALA A 55 7.67 -1.60 5.94
C ALA A 55 8.42 -2.76 6.61
N ARG A 56 7.71 -3.84 6.97
CA ARG A 56 8.33 -5.06 7.51
C ARG A 56 9.23 -5.76 6.49
N ALA A 57 8.79 -5.89 5.24
CA ALA A 57 9.60 -6.50 4.17
C ALA A 57 10.93 -5.76 3.95
N LEU A 58 10.95 -4.45 4.19
CA LEU A 58 12.14 -3.60 4.10
C LEU A 58 12.94 -3.47 5.41
N GLY A 59 12.58 -4.19 6.48
CA GLY A 59 13.24 -4.09 7.78
C GLY A 59 13.01 -2.77 8.53
N ARG A 60 11.93 -2.04 8.19
CA ARG A 60 11.60 -0.70 8.69
C ARG A 60 10.36 -0.64 9.59
N GLN A 61 9.82 -1.80 9.99
CA GLN A 61 8.58 -1.91 10.77
C GLN A 61 8.61 -1.16 12.11
N ALA A 62 9.78 -0.90 12.68
CA ALA A 62 9.91 -0.17 13.94
C ALA A 62 9.68 1.34 13.80
N THR A 63 9.69 1.88 12.58
CA THR A 63 9.66 3.34 12.33
C THR A 63 8.72 3.78 11.20
N HIS A 64 8.29 2.89 10.30
CA HIS A 64 7.47 3.24 9.12
C HIS A 64 6.21 2.37 9.01
N GLY A 65 5.30 2.78 8.12
CA GLY A 65 4.13 1.99 7.70
C GLY A 65 2.94 2.03 8.66
N GLN A 66 2.99 2.83 9.73
CA GLN A 66 1.92 3.01 10.71
C GLN A 66 1.91 4.45 11.22
N ILE A 67 0.72 5.01 11.46
CA ILE A 67 0.55 6.29 12.15
C ILE A 67 0.55 6.01 13.66
N ARG A 68 1.71 6.19 14.31
CA ARG A 68 1.92 5.89 15.73
C ARG A 68 2.95 6.84 16.33
N ALA A 69 2.79 7.22 17.60
CA ALA A 69 3.79 8.02 18.31
C ALA A 69 5.18 7.35 18.26
N GLY A 70 6.22 8.15 18.00
CA GLY A 70 7.61 7.68 17.83
C GLY A 70 7.94 7.13 16.44
N TYR A 71 6.96 6.96 15.55
CA TYR A 71 7.21 6.59 14.15
C TYR A 71 7.49 7.86 13.33
N ARG A 72 8.02 7.68 12.12
CA ARG A 72 8.24 8.81 11.22
C ARG A 72 6.93 9.44 10.81
N ALA A 73 6.92 10.77 10.75
CA ALA A 73 5.80 11.55 10.21
C ALA A 73 5.81 11.49 8.66
N ASP A 74 5.61 10.28 8.14
CA ASP A 74 5.47 9.97 6.72
C ASP A 74 4.02 9.51 6.50
N PHE A 75 3.17 10.37 5.97
CA PHE A 75 1.75 10.08 5.72
C PHE A 75 1.19 10.90 4.56
N VAL A 76 0.00 10.52 4.13
CA VAL A 76 -0.73 11.14 3.04
C VAL A 76 -2.14 11.46 3.51
N VAL A 77 -2.64 12.60 3.07
CA VAL A 77 -4.05 12.99 3.19
C VAL A 77 -4.67 12.76 1.81
N TRP A 78 -5.77 12.02 1.80
CA TRP A 78 -6.49 11.68 0.58
C TRP A 78 -7.76 12.53 0.48
N ASP A 79 -8.08 12.94 -0.74
CA ASP A 79 -9.40 13.47 -1.11
C ASP A 79 -10.32 12.29 -1.47
N ALA A 80 -10.83 11.64 -0.44
CA ALA A 80 -11.70 10.47 -0.54
C ALA A 80 -12.62 10.37 0.69
N GLU A 81 -13.83 9.83 0.50
CA GLU A 81 -14.76 9.57 1.60
C GLU A 81 -14.44 8.25 2.31
N GLN A 82 -13.97 7.26 1.53
CA GLN A 82 -13.61 5.93 2.00
C GLN A 82 -12.22 5.50 1.51
N PRO A 83 -11.42 4.77 2.32
CA PRO A 83 -10.11 4.27 1.90
C PRO A 83 -10.14 3.38 0.65
N VAL A 84 -11.28 2.78 0.37
CA VAL A 84 -11.46 1.82 -0.72
C VAL A 84 -11.43 2.49 -2.10
N GLU A 85 -11.80 3.76 -2.19
CA GLU A 85 -11.83 4.52 -3.44
C GLU A 85 -10.44 4.61 -4.10
N ILE A 86 -9.39 4.70 -3.29
CA ILE A 86 -7.99 4.74 -3.76
C ILE A 86 -7.58 3.44 -4.47
N VAL A 87 -8.22 2.32 -4.10
CA VAL A 87 -7.93 0.98 -4.64
C VAL A 87 -8.78 0.67 -5.86
N TYR A 88 -10.03 1.15 -5.92
CA TYR A 88 -10.98 0.81 -6.98
C TYR A 88 -10.87 1.64 -8.26
N GLU A 89 -10.35 2.87 -8.21
CA GLU A 89 -10.26 3.76 -9.37
C GLU A 89 -8.80 3.92 -9.86
N PRO A 90 -8.21 2.89 -10.51
CA PRO A 90 -6.85 3.01 -11.04
C PRO A 90 -6.79 4.11 -12.10
N GLY A 91 -5.83 5.04 -11.94
CA GLY A 91 -5.63 6.17 -12.85
C GLY A 91 -6.15 7.51 -12.32
N ARG A 92 -6.98 7.52 -11.28
CA ARG A 92 -7.28 8.74 -10.51
C ARG A 92 -6.13 9.04 -9.54
N ASN A 93 -5.79 10.31 -9.38
CA ASN A 93 -4.88 10.77 -8.34
C ASN A 93 -5.65 11.60 -7.28
N PRO A 94 -6.19 10.95 -6.24
CA PRO A 94 -6.91 11.61 -5.15
C PRO A 94 -5.96 12.14 -4.04
N LEU A 95 -4.67 12.31 -4.33
CA LEU A 95 -3.73 12.83 -3.33
C LEU A 95 -4.06 14.30 -3.04
N TYR A 96 -4.52 14.57 -1.82
CA TYR A 96 -4.73 15.95 -1.35
C TYR A 96 -3.41 16.56 -0.87
N GLN A 97 -2.68 15.81 -0.04
CA GLN A 97 -1.44 16.30 0.54
C GLN A 97 -0.51 15.15 0.92
N ARG A 98 0.78 15.36 0.73
CA ARG A 98 1.82 14.45 1.21
C ARG A 98 2.67 15.12 2.28
N VAL A 99 2.90 14.39 3.35
CA VAL A 99 3.83 14.78 4.42
C VAL A 99 4.95 13.76 4.48
N TYR A 100 6.19 14.23 4.32
CA TYR A 100 7.39 13.40 4.40
C TYR A 100 8.32 13.98 5.44
N ARG A 101 8.67 13.17 6.45
CA ARG A 101 9.50 13.57 7.59
C ARG A 101 8.97 14.81 8.32
N GLY A 102 7.65 14.94 8.39
CA GLY A 102 6.96 16.07 9.02
C GLY A 102 6.91 17.35 8.18
N GLN A 103 7.35 17.32 6.92
CA GLN A 103 7.27 18.46 6.00
C GLN A 103 6.25 18.19 4.90
N ILE A 104 5.48 19.22 4.55
CA ILE A 104 4.54 19.20 3.42
C ILE A 104 5.35 19.21 2.13
N SER A 105 5.02 18.33 1.17
CA SER A 105 5.81 18.08 -0.04
C SER A 105 5.01 17.49 -1.19
#